data_AF-A0A2Z5JQ51-F1
#
_entry.id   AF-A0A2Z5JQ51-F1
#
_cell.length_a   1.000
_cell.length_b   1.000
_cell.length_c   1.000
_cell.angle_alpha   90.00
_cell.angle_beta   90.00
_cell.angle_gamma   90.00
#
_symmetry.space_group_name_H-M   'P 1'
#
loop_
_entity.id
_entity.type
_entity.pdbx_description
1 polymer ?
#
loop_
_entity_poly.entity_id
_entity_poly.type
_entity_poly.pdbx_seq_one_letter_code
_entity_poly.pdbx_strand_id
1 'polypeptide(L)'
;MVRRGPAQHVLQPHDYQQIVLQLTGHARAVAADVQRHAQQLSADNPRRAHADVVLEEAEQRLAVPLEGTAACAQNRARVVRDLYSRLDRLTEASPAAHA
;
A
#
# COMPACT_ATOMS: atom_id res chain seq x y z
N MET A 1 0.69 -4.73 45.68
CA MET A 1 1.22 -5.10 44.35
C MET A 1 0.06 -5.29 43.39
N VAL A 2 -0.36 -4.25 42.66
CA VAL A 2 -1.50 -4.33 41.73
C VAL A 2 -0.97 -4.75 40.37
N ARG A 3 -1.27 -5.98 39.95
CA ARG A 3 -1.09 -6.41 38.56
C ARG A 3 -2.14 -5.69 37.70
N ARG A 4 -1.72 -4.64 36.99
CA ARG A 4 -2.48 -4.06 35.88
C ARG A 4 -2.46 -5.10 34.75
N GLY A 5 -3.61 -5.69 34.41
CA GLY A 5 -3.75 -6.46 33.16
C GLY A 5 -3.47 -5.54 31.96
N PRO A 6 -3.10 -6.07 30.78
CA PRO A 6 -2.80 -5.22 29.64
C PRO A 6 -4.06 -4.46 29.27
N ALA A 7 -4.11 -3.17 29.62
CA ALA A 7 -5.04 -2.26 29.00
C ALA A 7 -4.82 -2.41 27.50
N GLN A 8 -5.88 -2.77 26.77
CA GLN A 8 -5.87 -2.76 25.31
C GLN A 8 -5.48 -1.32 24.93
N HIS A 9 -4.20 -1.13 24.60
CA HIS A 9 -3.62 0.20 24.45
C HIS A 9 -4.09 0.75 23.12
N VAL A 10 -5.17 1.51 23.15
CA VAL A 10 -5.47 2.45 22.07
C VAL A 10 -4.28 3.39 21.99
N LEU A 11 -3.62 3.40 20.83
CA LEU A 11 -2.47 4.27 20.58
C LEU A 11 -2.85 5.74 20.74
N GLN A 12 -1.88 6.58 21.07
CA GLN A 12 -2.13 8.03 21.12
C GLN A 12 -2.29 8.57 19.69
N PRO A 13 -3.02 9.68 19.49
CA PRO A 13 -3.19 10.28 18.16
C PRO A 13 -1.87 10.55 17.42
N HIS A 14 -0.81 10.90 18.16
CA HIS A 14 0.53 11.08 17.60
C HIS A 14 1.11 9.80 17.00
N ASP A 15 0.94 8.66 17.68
CA ASP A 15 1.39 7.36 17.18
C ASP A 15 0.65 6.99 15.89
N TYR A 16 -0.68 7.22 15.84
CA TYR A 16 -1.45 7.01 14.62
C TYR A 16 -0.97 7.91 13.48
N GLN A 17 -0.68 9.18 13.77
CA GLN A 17 -0.16 10.11 12.77
C GLN A 17 1.18 9.63 12.21
N GLN A 18 2.08 9.16 13.07
CA GLN A 18 3.36 8.58 12.64
C GLN A 18 3.15 7.32 11.78
N ILE A 19 2.26 6.41 12.19
CA ILE A 19 1.92 5.21 11.43
C ILE A 19 1.35 5.57 10.05
N VAL A 20 0.43 6.53 10.00
CA VAL A 20 -0.20 7.01 8.76
C VAL A 20 0.85 7.60 7.80
N LEU A 21 1.81 8.35 8.31
CA LEU A 21 2.92 8.89 7.52
C LEU A 21 3.81 7.77 6.96
N GLN A 22 4.18 6.80 7.80
CA GLN A 22 5.00 5.67 7.38
C GLN A 22 4.30 4.83 6.31
N LEU A 23 3.02 4.48 6.53
CA LEU A 23 2.23 3.72 5.55
C LEU A 23 2.03 4.50 4.24
N THR A 24 1.89 5.83 4.30
CA THR A 24 1.78 6.66 3.09
C THR A 24 3.10 6.67 2.29
N GLY A 25 4.24 6.84 2.97
CA GLY A 25 5.55 6.75 2.33
C GLY A 25 5.78 5.37 1.70
N HIS A 26 5.40 4.32 2.42
CA HIS A 26 5.53 2.95 1.94
C HIS A 26 4.62 2.65 0.74
N ALA A 27 3.36 3.07 0.78
CA ALA A 27 2.44 2.94 -0.36
C ALA A 27 3.00 3.61 -1.62
N ARG A 28 3.61 4.79 -1.50
CA ARG A 28 4.26 5.48 -2.63
C ARG A 28 5.45 4.69 -3.19
N ALA A 29 6.26 4.08 -2.32
CA ALA A 29 7.37 3.24 -2.76
C ALA A 29 6.87 2.01 -3.54
N VAL A 30 5.86 1.31 -3.04
CA VAL A 30 5.28 0.13 -3.72
C VAL A 30 4.60 0.53 -5.03
N ALA A 31 3.89 1.68 -5.07
CA ALA A 31 3.32 2.21 -6.31
C ALA A 31 4.41 2.48 -7.37
N ALA A 32 5.55 3.03 -6.99
CA ALA A 32 6.69 3.21 -7.90
C ALA A 32 7.24 1.87 -8.42
N ASP A 33 7.25 0.82 -7.60
CA ASP A 33 7.66 -0.53 -8.02
C ASP A 33 6.65 -1.15 -8.99
N VAL A 34 5.35 -1.02 -8.73
CA VAL A 34 4.26 -1.43 -9.64
C VAL A 34 4.41 -0.72 -10.99
N GLN A 35 4.62 0.60 -10.98
CA GLN A 35 4.83 1.38 -12.20
C GLN A 35 6.06 0.90 -12.97
N ARG A 36 7.17 0.61 -12.29
CA ARG A 36 8.39 0.11 -12.92
C ARG A 36 8.16 -1.23 -13.62
N HIS A 37 7.45 -2.16 -12.99
CA HIS A 37 7.12 -3.44 -13.62
C HIS A 37 6.12 -3.31 -14.76
N ALA A 38 5.10 -2.45 -14.60
CA ALA A 38 4.14 -2.18 -15.67
C ALA A 38 4.81 -1.59 -16.92
N GLN A 39 5.80 -0.71 -16.75
CA GLN A 39 6.58 -0.12 -17.84
C GLN A 39 7.44 -1.14 -18.61
N GLN A 40 7.77 -2.29 -18.01
CA GLN A 40 8.49 -3.38 -18.69
C GLN A 40 7.58 -4.20 -19.63
N LEU A 41 6.25 -4.02 -19.53
CA LEU A 41 5.27 -4.69 -20.36
C LEU A 41 4.98 -3.89 -21.64
N SER A 42 4.62 -4.60 -22.72
CA SER A 42 4.11 -3.96 -23.94
C SER A 42 2.86 -3.12 -23.65
N ALA A 43 2.66 -2.06 -24.45
CA ALA A 43 1.55 -1.13 -24.26
C ALA A 43 0.18 -1.82 -24.30
N ASP A 44 0.02 -2.82 -25.17
CA ASP A 44 -1.23 -3.58 -25.33
C ASP A 44 -1.40 -4.70 -24.29
N ASN A 45 -0.47 -4.84 -23.33
CA ASN A 45 -0.57 -5.89 -22.33
C ASN A 45 -1.70 -5.56 -21.34
N PRO A 46 -2.71 -6.44 -21.16
CA PRO A 46 -3.84 -6.18 -20.25
C PRO A 46 -3.41 -5.99 -18.79
N ARG A 47 -2.25 -6.53 -18.39
CA ARG A 47 -1.71 -6.34 -17.05
C ARG A 47 -1.18 -4.93 -16.83
N ARG A 48 -0.65 -4.29 -17.88
CA ARG A 48 -0.21 -2.89 -17.84
C ARG A 48 -1.41 -1.95 -17.68
N ALA A 49 -2.43 -2.11 -18.51
CA ALA A 49 -3.67 -1.32 -18.39
C ALA A 49 -4.28 -1.44 -17.00
N HIS A 50 -4.27 -2.64 -16.41
CA HIS A 50 -4.73 -2.81 -15.04
C HIS A 50 -3.82 -2.15 -14.00
N ALA A 51 -2.49 -2.18 -14.17
CA ALA A 51 -1.57 -1.51 -13.28
C ALA A 51 -1.83 0.01 -13.26
N ASP A 52 -2.10 0.61 -14.41
CA ASP A 52 -2.41 2.05 -14.52
C ASP A 52 -3.66 2.43 -13.71
N VAL A 53 -4.75 1.65 -13.81
CA VAL A 53 -5.97 1.85 -13.01
C VAL A 53 -5.67 1.79 -11.50
N VAL A 54 -4.89 0.80 -11.07
CA VAL A 54 -4.56 0.64 -9.65
C VAL A 54 -3.68 1.78 -9.13
N LEU A 55 -2.76 2.30 -9.96
CA LEU A 55 -1.94 3.44 -9.60
C LEU A 55 -2.79 4.70 -9.44
N GLU A 56 -3.76 4.93 -10.33
CA GLU A 56 -4.70 6.05 -10.23
C GLU A 56 -5.56 5.95 -8.96
N GLU A 57 -6.13 4.77 -8.68
CA GLU A 57 -6.90 4.52 -7.46
C GLU A 57 -6.05 4.73 -6.19
N ALA A 58 -4.80 4.27 -6.21
CA ALA A 58 -3.88 4.47 -5.10
C ALA A 58 -3.58 5.96 -4.91
N GLU A 59 -3.32 6.72 -5.98
CA GLU A 59 -3.09 8.16 -5.90
C GLU A 59 -4.30 8.89 -5.31
N GLN A 60 -5.52 8.61 -5.79
CA GLN A 60 -6.76 9.19 -5.27
C GLN A 60 -6.94 8.89 -3.77
N ARG A 61 -6.70 7.66 -3.34
CA ARG A 61 -6.78 7.26 -1.92
C ARG A 61 -5.68 7.91 -1.09
N LEU A 62 -4.49 8.10 -1.66
CA LEU A 62 -3.37 8.71 -0.95
C LEU A 62 -3.50 10.24 -0.83
N ALA A 63 -4.25 10.88 -1.72
CA ALA A 63 -4.54 12.32 -1.71
C ALA A 63 -5.48 12.75 -0.57
N VAL A 64 -6.22 11.81 0.03
CA VAL A 64 -7.06 12.09 1.21
C VAL A 64 -6.18 12.66 2.34
N PRO A 65 -6.62 13.69 3.08
CA PRO A 65 -5.86 14.24 4.20
C PRO A 65 -5.46 13.19 5.24
N LEU A 66 -4.28 13.38 5.83
CA LEU A 66 -3.77 12.50 6.88
C LEU A 66 -4.33 12.93 8.23
N GLU A 67 -5.00 12.01 8.92
CA GLU A 67 -5.51 12.20 10.27
C GLU A 67 -4.83 11.24 11.24
N GLY A 68 -4.57 11.68 12.47
CA GLY A 68 -4.00 10.85 13.55
C GLY A 68 -5.02 9.89 14.16
N THR A 69 -5.75 9.14 13.33
CA THR A 69 -6.81 8.22 13.76
C THR A 69 -6.54 6.78 13.32
N ALA A 70 -7.05 5.82 14.10
CA ALA A 70 -6.99 4.41 13.74
C ALA A 70 -7.65 4.12 12.38
N ALA A 71 -8.75 4.80 12.07
CA ALA A 71 -9.45 4.65 10.79
C ALA A 71 -8.58 5.09 9.61
N CYS A 72 -7.87 6.22 9.73
CA CYS A 72 -6.93 6.67 8.71
C CYS A 72 -5.77 5.67 8.54
N ALA A 73 -5.19 5.19 9.65
CA ALA A 73 -4.13 4.18 9.62
C ALA A 73 -4.58 2.88 8.93
N GLN A 74 -5.78 2.39 9.23
CA GLN A 74 -6.36 1.22 8.58
C GLN A 74 -6.61 1.43 7.10
N ASN A 75 -7.11 2.62 6.71
CA ASN A 75 -7.31 2.95 5.30
C ASN A 75 -5.97 2.88 4.53
N ARG A 76 -4.89 3.44 5.09
CA ARG A 76 -3.55 3.38 4.49
C ARG A 76 -2.98 1.96 4.44
N ALA A 77 -3.18 1.17 5.49
CA ALA A 77 -2.77 -0.23 5.50
C ALA A 77 -3.48 -1.04 4.41
N ARG A 78 -4.76 -0.76 4.13
CA ARG A 78 -5.48 -1.38 3.02
C ARG A 78 -4.88 -1.00 1.67
N VAL A 79 -4.57 0.27 1.43
CA VAL A 79 -3.89 0.72 0.19
C VAL A 79 -2.59 -0.05 -0.02
N VAL A 80 -1.73 -0.14 1.01
CA VAL A 80 -0.47 -0.88 0.95
C VAL A 80 -0.69 -2.34 0.57
N ARG A 81 -1.66 -3.01 1.22
CA ARG A 81 -1.97 -4.41 0.95
C ARG A 81 -2.48 -4.63 -0.48
N ASP A 82 -3.35 -3.74 -0.96
CA ASP A 82 -3.91 -3.81 -2.31
C ASP A 82 -2.79 -3.67 -3.36
N LEU A 83 -1.87 -2.72 -3.13
CA LEU A 83 -0.69 -2.51 -3.97
C LEU A 83 0.24 -3.73 -4.00
N TYR A 84 0.55 -4.32 -2.84
CA TYR A 84 1.36 -5.54 -2.80
C TYR A 84 0.69 -6.71 -3.52
N SER A 85 -0.60 -6.93 -3.28
CA SER A 85 -1.36 -7.98 -3.96
C SER A 85 -1.33 -7.80 -5.48
N ARG A 86 -1.22 -6.55 -5.95
CA ARG A 86 -1.10 -6.25 -7.38
C ARG A 86 0.31 -6.44 -7.90
N LEU A 87 1.32 -6.03 -7.15
CA LEU A 87 2.72 -6.27 -7.45
C LEU A 87 3.01 -7.76 -7.59
N ASP A 88 2.50 -8.59 -6.68
CA ASP A 88 2.62 -10.05 -6.74
C ASP A 88 2.02 -10.59 -8.04
N ARG A 89 0.80 -10.17 -8.41
CA ARG A 89 0.16 -10.58 -9.68
C ARG A 89 0.90 -10.12 -10.93
N LEU A 90 1.61 -9.00 -10.88
CA LEU A 90 2.43 -8.52 -12.00
C LEU A 90 3.72 -9.34 -12.13
N THR A 91 4.29 -9.77 -11.01
CA THR A 91 5.58 -10.47 -10.94
C THR A 91 5.46 -11.99 -11.08
N GLU A 92 4.48 -12.63 -10.43
CA GLU A 92 4.17 -14.07 -10.57
C GLU A 92 3.87 -14.47 -12.01
N ALA A 93 3.36 -13.52 -12.78
CA ALA A 93 2.88 -13.76 -14.13
C ALA A 93 3.97 -13.47 -15.18
N SER A 94 5.14 -12.99 -14.77
CA SER A 94 6.38 -13.11 -15.54
C SER A 94 6.84 -14.56 -15.38
N PRO A 95 6.73 -15.44 -16.39
CA PRO A 95 7.48 -16.67 -16.32
C PRO A 95 8.93 -16.23 -16.25
N ALA A 96 9.57 -16.44 -15.10
CA ALA A 96 11.01 -16.52 -15.07
C ALA A 96 11.40 -17.40 -16.26
N ALA A 97 12.23 -16.86 -17.15
CA ALA A 97 12.96 -17.63 -18.12
C ALA A 97 13.61 -18.80 -17.36
N HIS A 98 12.92 -19.94 -17.34
CA HIS A 98 13.50 -21.19 -16.94
C HIS A 98 14.17 -21.69 -18.21
N ALA A 99 15.50 -21.47 -18.22
CA ALA A 99 16.55 -22.12 -18.98
C ALA A 99 16.17 -22.84 -20.29
#